data_AF-A0A7S2JMD2-F1
#
_entry.id   AF-A0A7S2JMD2-F1
#
_cell.length_a   1.000
_cell.length_b   1.000
_cell.length_c   1.000
_cell.angle_alpha   90.00
_cell.angle_beta   90.00
_cell.angle_gamma   90.00
#
_symmetry.space_group_name_H-M   'P 1'
#
loop_
_entity.id
_entity.type
_entity.pdbx_description
1 polymer ?
#
loop_
_entity_poly.entity_id
_entity_poly.type
_entity_poly.pdbx_seq_one_letter_code
_entity_poly.pdbx_strand_id
1 'polypeptide(L)'
;MPQLKIFDSFETAAFQFRAHCGQTAALMAQPVPYPYFHALKTLLLLSLMVIGYAQVQLLQDKWITSLPLYAMLCGIMIGLQEVAIAMSDPFGDDAIDLDVPGYLKTANTNAVAFLTLFMQQRPAGQHTPLTPGMENPLIDKKGSRRELNTTEGDGMGV
;
A
#
# COMPACT_ATOMS: atom_id res chain seq x y z
N MET A 1 -2.51 31.52 -25.36
CA MET A 1 -3.59 30.55 -25.13
C MET A 1 -3.34 29.80 -23.82
N PRO A 2 -3.81 30.31 -22.67
CA PRO A 2 -3.56 29.71 -21.35
C PRO A 2 -4.39 28.46 -21.06
N GLN A 3 -5.55 28.31 -21.69
CA GLN A 3 -6.43 27.15 -21.48
C GLN A 3 -5.79 25.82 -21.94
N LEU A 4 -5.02 25.83 -23.03
CA LEU A 4 -4.39 24.62 -23.57
C LEU A 4 -3.39 23.98 -22.58
N LYS A 5 -2.66 24.80 -21.81
CA LYS A 5 -1.66 24.31 -20.84
C LYS A 5 -2.29 23.61 -19.63
N ILE A 6 -3.51 24.00 -19.26
CA ILE A 6 -4.24 23.40 -18.14
C ILE A 6 -4.71 21.99 -18.51
N PHE A 7 -5.21 21.81 -19.73
CA PHE A 7 -5.62 20.48 -20.22
C PHE A 7 -4.43 19.52 -20.33
N ASP A 8 -3.29 20.00 -20.85
CA ASP A 8 -2.06 19.20 -20.96
C ASP A 8 -1.51 18.76 -19.58
N SER A 9 -1.59 19.66 -18.59
CA SER A 9 -1.18 19.35 -17.21
C SER A 9 -2.11 18.32 -16.55
N PHE A 10 -3.42 18.44 -16.78
CA PHE A 10 -4.41 17.50 -16.26
C PHE A 10 -4.28 16.11 -16.92
N GLU A 11 -4.12 16.08 -18.24
CA GLU A 11 -3.90 14.87 -19.02
C GLU A 11 -2.65 14.12 -18.54
N THR A 12 -1.55 14.85 -18.34
CA THR A 12 -0.31 14.29 -17.77
C THR A 12 -0.55 13.70 -16.38
N ALA A 13 -1.25 14.41 -15.49
CA ALA A 13 -1.56 13.91 -14.15
C ALA A 13 -2.46 12.66 -14.18
N ALA A 14 -3.45 12.61 -15.07
CA ALA A 14 -4.33 11.46 -15.24
C ALA A 14 -3.56 10.23 -15.74
N PHE A 15 -2.64 10.40 -16.69
CA PHE A 15 -1.79 9.31 -17.17
C PHE A 15 -0.80 8.83 -16.11
N GLN A 16 -0.22 9.73 -15.32
CA GLN A 16 0.64 9.36 -14.19
C GLN A 16 -0.13 8.53 -13.15
N PHE A 17 -1.33 8.97 -12.78
CA PHE A 17 -2.18 8.22 -11.85
C PHE A 17 -2.49 6.81 -12.39
N ARG A 18 -2.90 6.70 -13.65
CA ARG A 18 -3.13 5.40 -14.30
C ARG A 18 -1.87 4.53 -14.33
N ALA A 19 -0.71 5.12 -14.60
CA ALA A 19 0.56 4.41 -14.61
C ALA A 19 0.90 3.84 -13.23
N HIS A 20 0.70 4.61 -12.16
CA HIS A 20 0.90 4.14 -10.78
C HIS A 20 -0.05 2.99 -10.42
N CYS A 21 -1.35 3.09 -10.77
CA CYS A 21 -2.27 1.97 -10.57
C CYS A 21 -1.81 0.71 -11.31
N GLY A 22 -1.31 0.85 -12.53
CA GLY A 22 -0.75 -0.26 -13.30
C GLY A 22 0.51 -0.87 -12.66
N GLN A 23 1.39 -0.04 -12.11
CA GLN A 23 2.59 -0.50 -11.38
C GLN A 23 2.22 -1.29 -10.13
N THR A 24 1.26 -0.82 -9.33
CA THR A 24 0.79 -1.54 -8.15
C THR A 24 0.18 -2.89 -8.53
N ALA A 25 -0.68 -2.92 -9.54
CA ALA A 25 -1.28 -4.17 -10.03
C ALA A 25 -0.22 -5.15 -10.56
N ALA A 26 0.80 -4.66 -11.27
CA ALA A 26 1.90 -5.48 -11.75
C ALA A 26 2.75 -6.03 -10.60
N LEU A 27 2.99 -5.24 -9.56
CA LEU A 27 3.73 -5.66 -8.37
C LEU A 27 2.97 -6.78 -7.62
N MET A 28 1.65 -6.65 -7.45
CA MET A 28 0.82 -7.70 -6.85
C MET A 28 0.75 -8.98 -7.71
N ALA A 29 0.84 -8.84 -9.04
CA ALA A 29 0.79 -9.97 -9.95
C ALA A 29 2.11 -10.74 -10.07
N GLN A 30 3.22 -10.19 -9.56
CA GLN A 30 4.55 -10.80 -9.66
C GLN A 30 5.09 -11.19 -8.28
N PRO A 31 4.54 -12.24 -7.65
CA PRO A 31 5.09 -12.76 -6.40
C PRO A 31 6.49 -13.33 -6.61
N VAL A 32 7.29 -13.36 -5.54
CA VAL A 32 8.61 -14.00 -5.55
C VAL A 32 8.44 -15.47 -6.01
N PRO A 33 9.25 -15.96 -6.97
CA PRO A 33 9.07 -17.32 -7.45
C PRO A 33 9.27 -18.32 -6.32
N TYR A 34 8.31 -19.24 -6.18
CA TYR A 34 8.30 -20.29 -5.17
C TYR A 34 9.64 -21.03 -4.92
N PRO A 35 10.42 -21.42 -5.95
CA PRO A 35 11.69 -22.11 -5.72
C PRO A 35 12.75 -21.22 -5.03
N TYR A 36 12.74 -19.91 -5.25
CA TYR A 36 13.68 -19.00 -4.59
C TYR A 36 13.43 -18.94 -3.09
N PHE A 37 12.16 -18.89 -2.68
CA PHE A 37 11.78 -18.90 -1.27
C PHE A 37 12.30 -20.17 -0.57
N HIS A 38 12.07 -21.35 -1.17
CA HIS A 38 12.51 -22.62 -0.60
C HIS A 38 14.04 -22.72 -0.56
N ALA A 39 14.72 -22.34 -1.64
CA ALA A 39 16.18 -22.35 -1.70
C ALA A 39 16.82 -21.46 -0.61
N LEU A 40 16.29 -20.26 -0.39
CA LEU A 40 16.78 -19.35 0.66
C LEU A 40 16.56 -19.92 2.06
N LYS A 41 15.39 -20.52 2.34
CA LYS A 41 15.13 -21.18 3.64
C LYS A 41 16.10 -22.33 3.87
N THR A 42 16.32 -23.18 2.88
CA THR A 42 17.24 -24.32 2.99
C THR A 42 18.68 -23.85 3.16
N LEU A 43 19.11 -22.84 2.42
CA LEU A 43 20.46 -22.27 2.53
C LEU A 43 20.69 -21.66 3.91
N LEU A 44 19.71 -20.92 4.45
CA LEU A 44 19.77 -20.36 5.79
C LEU A 44 19.93 -21.45 6.84
N LEU A 45 19.11 -22.51 6.78
CA LEU A 45 19.18 -23.63 7.72
C LEU A 45 20.54 -24.36 7.64
N LEU A 46 21.05 -24.58 6.43
CA LEU A 46 22.36 -25.19 6.22
C LEU A 46 23.49 -24.31 6.77
N SER A 47 23.43 -23.00 6.53
CA SER A 47 24.42 -22.06 7.07
C SER A 47 24.42 -22.02 8.60
N LEU A 48 23.25 -22.04 9.25
CA LEU A 48 23.13 -22.10 10.70
C LEU A 48 23.73 -23.40 11.25
N MET A 49 23.50 -24.55 10.60
CA MET A 49 24.13 -25.81 11.00
C MET A 49 25.66 -25.77 10.92
N VAL A 50 26.22 -25.24 9.83
CA VAL A 50 27.68 -25.14 9.66
C VAL A 50 28.28 -24.20 10.71
N ILE A 51 27.63 -23.07 10.98
CA ILE A 51 28.08 -22.12 12.00
C ILE A 51 28.02 -22.77 13.39
N GLY A 52 26.96 -23.51 13.71
CA GLY A 52 26.84 -24.23 14.98
C GLY A 52 27.98 -25.22 15.19
N TYR A 53 28.29 -26.03 14.17
CA TYR A 53 29.42 -26.96 14.22
C TYR A 53 30.77 -26.24 14.41
N ALA A 54 31.02 -25.19 13.62
CA ALA A 54 32.26 -24.42 13.70
C ALA A 54 32.46 -23.76 15.07
N GLN A 55 31.37 -23.28 15.67
CA GLN A 55 31.41 -22.58 16.95
C GLN A 55 31.77 -23.50 18.13
N VAL A 56 31.27 -24.74 18.13
CA VAL A 56 31.65 -25.76 19.12
C VAL A 56 33.16 -26.04 19.07
N GLN A 57 33.70 -26.21 17.85
CA GLN A 57 35.12 -26.48 17.67
C GLN A 57 36.01 -25.29 18.06
N LEU A 58 35.56 -24.05 17.82
CA LEU A 58 36.30 -22.84 18.17
C LEU A 58 36.37 -22.58 19.68
N LEU A 59 35.28 -22.86 20.42
CA LEU A 59 35.21 -22.60 21.86
C LEU A 59 35.72 -23.75 22.74
N GLN A 60 36.30 -24.80 22.14
CA GLN A 60 36.87 -25.95 22.86
C GLN A 60 35.88 -26.55 23.89
N ASP A 61 34.66 -26.85 23.45
CA ASP A 61 33.62 -27.50 24.26
C ASP A 61 33.13 -26.72 25.50
N LYS A 62 33.38 -25.41 25.56
CA LYS A 62 32.76 -24.52 26.55
C LYS A 62 31.27 -24.32 26.22
N TRP A 63 30.44 -25.28 26.62
CA TRP A 63 29.00 -25.32 26.36
C TRP A 63 28.25 -24.13 26.96
N ILE A 64 28.67 -23.66 28.15
CA ILE A 64 28.04 -22.53 28.86
C ILE A 64 28.10 -21.23 28.05
N THR A 65 29.21 -21.00 27.34
CA THR A 65 29.41 -19.80 26.52
C THR A 65 28.96 -19.98 25.09
N SER A 66 29.05 -21.20 24.55
CA SER A 66 28.72 -21.44 23.14
C SER A 66 27.22 -21.41 22.88
N LEU A 67 26.43 -22.06 23.75
CA LEU A 67 24.98 -22.17 23.63
C LEU A 67 24.26 -20.80 23.54
N PRO A 68 24.48 -19.83 24.46
CA PRO A 68 23.78 -18.55 24.39
C PRO A 68 24.19 -17.72 23.16
N LEU A 69 25.45 -17.79 22.73
CA LEU A 69 25.92 -17.11 21.52
C LEU A 69 25.28 -17.69 20.26
N TYR A 70 25.17 -19.02 20.18
CA TYR A 70 24.48 -19.68 19.07
C TYR A 70 23.00 -19.33 19.04
N ALA A 71 22.33 -19.34 20.19
CA ALA A 71 20.92 -18.99 20.31
C ALA A 71 20.66 -17.54 19.86
N MET A 72 21.54 -16.60 20.26
CA MET A 72 21.48 -15.21 19.82
C MET A 72 21.66 -15.10 18.30
N LEU A 73 22.64 -15.80 17.72
CA LEU A 73 22.87 -15.78 16.28
C LEU A 73 21.69 -16.36 15.49
N CYS A 74 21.13 -17.48 15.94
CA CYS A 74 19.91 -18.06 15.38
C CYS A 74 18.76 -17.06 15.43
N GLY A 75 18.55 -16.41 16.59
CA GLY A 75 17.50 -15.40 16.75
C GLY A 75 17.62 -14.24 15.77
N ILE A 76 18.83 -13.73 15.55
CA ILE A 76 19.08 -12.64 14.59
C ILE A 76 18.80 -13.11 13.16
N MET A 77 19.34 -14.27 12.76
CA MET A 77 19.23 -14.76 11.39
C MET A 77 17.80 -15.17 11.01
N ILE A 78 17.08 -15.83 11.93
CA ILE A 78 15.67 -16.19 11.75
C ILE A 78 14.80 -14.93 11.80
N GLY A 79 15.08 -14.00 12.72
CA GLY A 79 14.36 -12.73 12.79
C GLY A 79 14.47 -11.93 11.49
N LEU A 80 15.66 -11.86 10.90
CA LEU A 80 15.87 -11.21 9.61
C LEU A 80 15.09 -11.89 8.47
N GLN A 81 14.98 -13.22 8.51
CA GLN A 81 14.17 -13.97 7.55
C GLN A 81 12.69 -13.62 7.66
N GLU A 82 12.13 -13.61 8.88
CA GLU A 82 10.71 -13.28 9.08
C GLU A 82 10.40 -11.84 8.66
N VAL A 83 11.30 -10.89 8.92
CA VAL A 83 11.18 -9.51 8.40
C VAL A 83 11.16 -9.48 6.88
N ALA A 84 12.03 -10.26 6.22
CA ALA A 84 12.05 -10.34 4.75
C ALA A 84 10.77 -10.96 4.17
N ILE A 85 10.14 -11.89 4.89
CA ILE A 85 8.86 -12.50 4.51
C ILE A 85 7.74 -11.47 4.64
N ALA A 86 7.65 -10.79 5.79
CA ALA A 86 6.62 -9.77 6.00
C ALA A 86 6.77 -8.60 5.02
N MET A 87 8.00 -8.21 4.65
CA MET A 87 8.23 -7.20 3.61
C MET A 87 7.93 -7.69 2.18
N SER A 88 7.74 -8.99 1.96
CA SER A 88 7.50 -9.53 0.61
C SER A 88 6.07 -9.34 0.10
N ASP A 89 5.12 -9.09 1.00
CA ASP A 89 3.73 -8.77 0.69
C ASP A 89 3.25 -7.51 1.43
N PRO A 90 3.64 -6.31 0.98
CA PRO A 90 3.36 -5.06 1.70
C PRO A 90 1.89 -4.59 1.64
N PHE A 91 1.02 -5.32 0.92
CA PHE A 91 -0.40 -5.02 0.76
C PHE A 91 -1.29 -6.10 1.38
N GLY A 92 -0.72 -6.98 2.20
CA GLY A 92 -1.45 -7.99 2.94
C GLY A 92 -2.24 -7.42 4.12
N ASP A 93 -2.48 -8.28 5.10
CA ASP A 93 -3.20 -7.97 6.34
C ASP A 93 -2.28 -7.99 7.58
N ASP A 94 -0.96 -8.01 7.40
CA ASP A 94 -0.01 -8.03 8.50
C ASP A 94 0.05 -6.67 9.21
N ALA A 95 0.43 -6.68 10.49
CA ALA A 95 0.49 -5.48 11.32
C ALA A 95 1.50 -4.41 10.84
N ILE A 96 2.40 -4.78 9.92
CA ILE A 96 3.41 -3.89 9.34
C ILE A 96 3.09 -3.47 7.90
N ASP A 97 1.93 -3.88 7.37
CA ASP A 97 1.52 -3.59 6.00
C ASP A 97 0.99 -2.16 5.85
N LEU A 98 0.83 -1.75 4.59
CA LEU A 98 0.31 -0.44 4.26
C LEU A 98 -1.20 -0.38 4.53
N ASP A 99 -1.65 0.61 5.31
CA ASP A 99 -3.08 0.94 5.48
C ASP A 99 -3.65 1.59 4.21
N VAL A 100 -3.88 0.79 3.18
CA VAL A 100 -4.46 1.20 1.90
C VAL A 100 -5.85 1.83 2.10
N PRO A 101 -6.77 1.27 2.91
CA PRO A 101 -8.08 1.88 3.15
C PRO A 101 -8.00 3.28 3.76
N GLY A 102 -7.15 3.47 4.77
CA GLY A 102 -6.93 4.76 5.41
C GLY A 102 -6.32 5.79 4.46
N TYR A 103 -5.33 5.38 3.67
CA TYR A 103 -4.72 6.25 2.66
C TYR A 103 -5.73 6.67 1.59
N LEU A 104 -6.54 5.74 1.07
CA LEU A 104 -7.56 6.03 0.05
C LEU A 104 -8.65 6.96 0.57
N LYS A 105 -9.12 6.75 1.81
CA LYS A 105 -10.09 7.63 2.47
C LYS A 105 -9.56 9.05 2.61
N THR A 106 -8.29 9.18 3.00
CA THR A 106 -7.63 10.48 3.16
C THR A 106 -7.44 11.17 1.80
N ALA A 107 -6.97 10.44 0.79
CA ALA A 107 -6.80 10.95 -0.57
C ALA A 107 -8.13 11.44 -1.18
N ASN A 108 -9.20 10.66 -1.02
CA ASN A 108 -10.53 11.04 -1.49
C ASN A 108 -11.05 12.30 -0.76
N THR A 109 -10.91 12.34 0.56
CA THR A 109 -11.33 13.51 1.37
C THR A 109 -10.59 14.77 0.92
N ASN A 110 -9.29 14.68 0.68
CA ASN A 110 -8.48 15.80 0.20
C ASN A 110 -8.90 16.25 -1.21
N ALA A 111 -9.18 15.31 -2.12
CA ALA A 111 -9.66 15.61 -3.46
C ALA A 111 -11.01 16.34 -3.43
N VAL A 112 -11.96 15.85 -2.64
CA VAL A 112 -13.28 16.48 -2.46
C VAL A 112 -13.15 17.88 -1.85
N ALA A 113 -12.29 18.05 -0.84
CA ALA A 113 -12.05 19.34 -0.21
C ALA A 113 -11.49 20.36 -1.23
N PHE A 114 -10.50 19.97 -2.03
CA PHE A 114 -9.90 20.83 -3.05
C PHE A 114 -10.91 21.25 -4.12
N LEU A 115 -11.71 20.31 -4.62
CA LEU A 115 -12.77 20.60 -5.59
C LEU A 115 -13.85 21.52 -5.01
N THR A 116 -14.23 21.32 -3.75
CA THR A 116 -15.25 22.15 -3.07
C THR A 116 -14.75 23.58 -2.89
N LEU A 117 -13.50 23.77 -2.45
CA LEU A 117 -12.87 25.09 -2.34
C LEU A 117 -12.78 25.79 -3.70
N PHE A 118 -12.39 25.06 -4.75
CA PHE A 118 -12.30 25.61 -6.10
C PHE A 118 -13.68 26.02 -6.65
N MET A 119 -14.75 25.29 -6.33
CA MET A 119 -16.11 25.69 -6.68
C MET A 119 -16.58 26.93 -5.91
N GLN A 120 -16.22 27.05 -4.63
CA GLN A 120 -16.63 28.17 -3.77
C GLN A 120 -15.90 29.48 -4.07
N GLN A 121 -14.67 29.43 -4.57
CA GLN A 121 -13.89 30.60 -4.98
C GLN A 121 -14.30 31.20 -6.33
N ARG A 122 -15.20 30.54 -7.10
CA ARG A 122 -15.72 31.10 -8.35
C ARG A 122 -16.84 32.11 -8.06
N PRO A 123 -16.75 33.36 -8.56
CA PRO A 123 -17.83 34.33 -8.41
C PRO A 123 -19.12 33.80 -9.05
N ALA A 124 -20.25 33.95 -8.34
CA ALA A 124 -21.58 33.57 -8.79
C ALA A 124 -21.89 34.27 -10.13
N GLY A 125 -21.79 33.53 -11.24
CA GLY A 125 -21.98 34.09 -12.58
C GLY A 125 -21.01 33.58 -13.65
N GLN A 126 -19.89 32.93 -13.28
CA GLN A 126 -18.94 32.34 -14.23
C GLN A 126 -18.92 30.81 -14.14
N HIS A 127 -20.11 30.20 -14.16
CA HIS A 127 -20.24 28.77 -14.40
C HIS A 127 -20.05 28.56 -15.91
N THR A 128 -18.91 28.03 -16.33
CA THR A 128 -18.88 27.30 -17.61
C THR A 128 -19.93 26.20 -17.46
N PRO A 129 -21.00 26.19 -18.29
CA PRO A 129 -21.97 25.10 -18.25
C PRO A 129 -21.19 23.80 -18.40
N LEU A 130 -21.52 22.80 -17.57
CA LEU A 130 -21.02 21.46 -17.82
C LEU A 130 -21.35 21.11 -19.28
N THR A 131 -20.39 20.53 -19.99
CA THR A 131 -20.57 20.09 -21.37
C THR A 131 -21.89 19.31 -21.47
N PRO A 132 -22.74 19.56 -22.49
CA PRO A 132 -24.05 18.89 -22.58
C PRO A 132 -23.91 17.38 -22.41
N GLY A 133 -24.47 16.82 -21.33
CA GLY A 133 -24.38 15.39 -20.99
C GLY A 133 -23.50 15.03 -19.79
N MET A 134 -22.75 15.97 -19.22
CA MET A 134 -22.04 15.76 -17.95
C MET A 134 -22.90 16.31 -16.80
N GLU A 135 -23.69 15.44 -16.16
CA GLU A 135 -24.38 15.77 -14.89
C GLU A 135 -23.42 15.53 -13.72
N ASN A 136 -23.35 16.47 -12.77
CA ASN A 136 -22.62 16.24 -11.53
C ASN A 136 -23.45 15.28 -10.65
N PRO A 137 -22.98 14.05 -10.36
CA PRO A 137 -23.76 13.06 -9.61
C PRO A 137 -24.03 13.48 -8.15
N LEU A 138 -23.32 14.50 -7.65
CA LEU A 138 -23.44 15.03 -6.28
C LEU A 138 -24.47 16.17 -6.15
N ILE A 139 -25.01 16.67 -7.27
CA ILE A 139 -25.94 17.80 -7.29
C ILE A 139 -27.28 17.29 -7.84
N ASP A 140 -28.34 17.39 -7.05
CA ASP A 140 -29.71 17.14 -7.54
C ASP A 140 -30.08 18.20 -8.60
N LYS A 141 -31.02 17.90 -9.51
CA LYS A 141 -31.48 18.79 -10.58
C LYS A 141 -31.97 20.17 -10.08
N LYS A 142 -32.20 20.31 -8.77
CA LYS A 142 -32.54 21.55 -8.06
C LYS A 142 -31.34 22.32 -7.47
N GLY A 143 -30.10 21.91 -7.71
CA GLY A 143 -28.91 22.55 -7.17
C GLY A 143 -28.64 22.25 -5.68
N SER A 144 -29.41 21.34 -5.07
CA SER A 144 -29.22 20.94 -3.68
C SER A 144 -28.28 19.73 -3.60
N ARG A 145 -27.27 19.82 -2.72
CA ARG A 145 -26.28 18.76 -2.46
C ARG A 145 -27.00 17.50 -1.98
N ARG A 146 -26.80 16.36 -2.65
CA ARG A 146 -27.26 15.08 -2.10
C ARG A 146 -26.38 14.74 -0.91
N GLU A 147 -26.97 14.64 0.27
CA GLU A 147 -26.29 14.06 1.43
C GLU A 147 -26.03 12.58 1.11
N LEU A 148 -24.74 12.21 1.04
CA LEU A 148 -24.31 10.83 0.92
C LEU A 148 -24.61 10.14 2.25
N ASN A 149 -25.82 9.63 2.40
CA ASN A 149 -26.17 8.72 3.47
C ASN A 149 -25.35 7.44 3.31
N THR A 150 -24.27 7.32 4.05
CA THR A 150 -23.65 6.04 4.40
C THR A 150 -24.65 5.25 5.23
N THR A 151 -25.48 4.45 4.56
CA THR A 151 -26.18 3.31 5.18
C THR A 151 -25.48 2.04 4.74
N GLU A 152 -24.39 1.71 5.43
CA GLU A 152 -24.02 0.32 5.65
C GLU A 152 -24.79 -0.18 6.88
N GLY A 153 -25.53 -1.28 6.73
CA GLY A 153 -25.93 -2.16 7.84
C GLY A 153 -27.28 -1.90 8.51
N ASP A 154 -28.36 -2.44 7.96
CA ASP A 154 -29.28 -3.25 8.79
C ASP A 154 -29.97 -4.32 7.93
N GLY A 155 -29.31 -5.46 7.86
CA GLY A 155 -29.78 -6.69 7.24
C GLY A 155 -29.42 -7.84 8.17
N MET A 156 -30.07 -7.92 9.32
CA MET A 156 -30.25 -9.19 10.03
C MET A 156 -31.73 -9.53 10.08
N GLY A 157 -32.05 -10.59 9.35
CA GLY A 157 -33.32 -11.28 9.43
C GLY A 157 -33.53 -11.94 10.80
N VAL A 158 -34.80 -12.20 11.03
CA VAL A 158 -35.37 -13.18 11.97
C VAL A 158 -34.69 -14.54 11.84
#